data_AF-A0A0F7IGB1-F1
#
_entry.id   AF-A0A0F7IGB1-F1
#
_cell.length_a   1.000
_cell.length_b   1.000
_cell.length_c   1.000
_cell.angle_alpha   90.00
_cell.angle_beta   90.00
_cell.angle_gamma   90.00
#
_symmetry.space_group_name_H-M   'P 1'
#
loop_
_entity.id
_entity.type
_entity.pdbx_description
1 polymer ?
#
loop_
_entity_poly.entity_id
_entity_poly.type
_entity_poly.pdbx_seq_one_letter_code
_entity_poly.pdbx_strand_id
1 'polypeptide(L)'
;MKGEAESDNSLEKSSLNPIDDILAALNILRIATNTSEFESWLKTHHNKNMDRILAEGYKFFVVSTIRLIINLIELDYSLGLEEDFIFFRARFKGIPIEDIPNTSEKTVIIKNIWLLSRRLRKAKNWDEIRVSITSLDPLIRLFEELYRFAKPTIGIDKDLALNIATKFYAFVYLNDVRSGVPLGYISPATIGTNLSPKYLQLVFKGYVLTLQYLWSKLLGENDFRKSCIKDLHKITNTNFESHEGDIGKLNKEWLILDSFFDKIRKEIIGPLENGLGLALGLEPLLVIEAIGKSILKPLLSKENLREPDYFRRKTVDDIKKWLDYNLLWYGVEVLSSTGSIFSGVPAFLSVLVGLVNLGRDKVLIRIFRHPEGGNMNSYSYGILIPAYGSIGITDYSGWLIFFDSATDYSGFGGNLYRQAKRYIDIFREKDLIEVEEVEIEINLFKEYLKDRSVSSVFDRVITESPFGKSVIIDINQIENERRKFQENVKGLLFELMVYKWVQEQEYFEEVKHNYIADKEEIDVFSKKGNKIYLYECKVAVHKDEIIKTLNQISRKILVLRSEYPECSIIPILVTYFPLPAERTKFFEERGIKVIDGFNKKIENSSFFSKDRVKLVKQIFESQNADTKLDCDA
;
A
#
# COMPACT_ATOMS: atom_id res chain seq x y z
N MET A 1 -30.60 37.80 1.03
CA MET A 1 -31.47 38.00 2.20
C MET A 1 -30.58 37.88 3.43
N LYS A 2 -30.45 38.97 4.19
CA LYS A 2 -29.70 39.04 5.44
C LYS A 2 -30.50 38.36 6.55
N GLY A 3 -29.86 37.48 7.30
CA GLY A 3 -30.30 37.04 8.62
C GLY A 3 -29.11 37.19 9.55
N GLU A 4 -29.13 38.27 10.33
CA GLU A 4 -28.23 38.47 11.47
C GLU A 4 -28.61 37.42 12.53
N ALA A 5 -27.63 36.63 12.95
CA ALA A 5 -27.72 35.81 14.15
C ALA A 5 -26.71 36.38 15.16
N GLU A 6 -27.19 37.30 15.99
CA GLU A 6 -26.69 37.42 17.35
C GLU A 6 -27.08 36.11 18.07
N SER A 7 -26.10 35.34 18.53
CA SER A 7 -26.35 34.28 19.50
C SER A 7 -25.19 34.18 20.49
N ASP A 8 -25.49 34.68 21.68
CA ASP A 8 -25.11 34.17 22.99
C ASP A 8 -23.69 33.67 23.23
N ASN A 9 -22.99 34.50 23.99
CA ASN A 9 -21.79 34.21 24.75
C ASN A 9 -22.13 33.33 25.98
N SER A 10 -22.72 32.15 25.74
CA SER A 10 -23.14 31.22 26.79
C SER A 10 -22.23 29.99 26.84
N LEU A 11 -21.43 29.91 27.91
CA LEU A 11 -20.66 28.74 28.37
C LEU A 11 -19.62 28.23 27.37
N GLU A 12 -18.35 28.60 27.59
CA GLU A 12 -17.22 27.73 27.28
C GLU A 12 -17.44 26.40 28.04
N LYS A 13 -18.23 25.49 27.46
CA LYS A 13 -18.18 24.08 27.83
C LYS A 13 -16.72 23.69 27.59
N SER A 14 -15.95 23.54 28.67
CA SER A 14 -14.64 22.90 28.61
C SER A 14 -14.83 21.61 27.82
N SER A 15 -14.33 21.58 26.58
CA SER A 15 -14.48 20.43 25.70
C SER A 15 -13.66 19.31 26.32
N LEU A 16 -14.33 18.41 27.04
CA LEU A 16 -13.71 17.20 27.57
C LEU A 16 -13.33 16.33 26.37
N ASN A 17 -12.04 16.06 26.23
CA ASN A 17 -11.53 15.25 25.13
C ASN A 17 -11.39 13.80 25.59
N PRO A 18 -11.91 12.81 24.84
CA PRO A 18 -11.61 11.39 25.06
C PRO A 18 -10.11 11.13 25.11
N ILE A 19 -9.62 10.28 26.03
CA ILE A 19 -8.19 9.94 26.14
C ILE A 19 -7.96 8.44 26.42
N ASP A 20 -9.02 7.64 26.38
CA ASP A 20 -8.99 6.21 26.69
C ASP A 20 -7.98 5.43 25.88
N ASP A 21 -7.92 5.72 24.58
CA ASP A 21 -7.10 5.02 23.61
C ASP A 21 -5.61 5.20 23.91
N ILE A 22 -5.17 6.45 24.06
CA ILE A 22 -3.79 6.81 24.32
C ILE A 22 -3.37 6.26 25.68
N LEU A 23 -4.20 6.44 26.72
CA LEU A 23 -3.89 5.90 28.05
C LEU A 23 -3.86 4.38 28.07
N ALA A 24 -4.78 3.71 27.38
CA ALA A 24 -4.79 2.26 27.27
C ALA A 24 -3.52 1.75 26.57
N ALA A 25 -3.15 2.33 25.43
CA ALA A 25 -1.95 1.91 24.68
C ALA A 25 -0.66 2.16 25.49
N LEU A 26 -0.58 3.28 26.20
CA LEU A 26 0.53 3.57 27.09
C LEU A 26 0.57 2.64 28.33
N ASN A 27 -0.58 2.27 28.89
CA ASN A 27 -0.65 1.31 29.99
C ASN A 27 -0.26 -0.10 29.54
N ILE A 28 -0.66 -0.52 28.33
CA ILE A 28 -0.17 -1.76 27.71
C ILE A 28 1.35 -1.72 27.63
N LEU A 29 1.92 -0.60 27.14
CA LEU A 29 3.37 -0.46 27.04
C LEU A 29 4.03 -0.58 28.41
N ARG A 30 3.50 0.12 29.43
CA ARG A 30 3.97 0.06 30.82
C ARG A 30 4.02 -1.37 31.34
N ILE A 31 2.93 -2.12 31.19
CA ILE A 31 2.85 -3.54 31.61
C ILE A 31 3.87 -4.39 30.84
N ALA A 32 3.90 -4.26 29.51
CA ALA A 32 4.75 -5.07 28.66
C ALA A 32 6.25 -4.82 28.92
N THR A 33 6.63 -3.57 29.22
CA THR A 33 8.02 -3.17 29.49
C THR A 33 8.55 -3.60 30.85
N ASN A 34 7.74 -4.19 31.74
CA ASN A 34 8.22 -4.81 32.97
C ASN A 34 8.89 -6.16 32.70
N THR A 35 10.11 -6.11 32.14
CA THR A 35 10.85 -7.29 31.69
C THR A 35 11.14 -8.31 32.80
N SER A 36 11.44 -7.84 34.02
CA SER A 36 11.69 -8.72 35.17
C SER A 36 10.46 -9.51 35.58
N GLU A 37 9.30 -8.86 35.57
CA GLU A 37 8.02 -9.51 35.89
C GLU A 37 7.59 -10.48 34.79
N PHE A 38 7.80 -10.11 33.52
CA PHE A 38 7.53 -11.01 32.39
C PHE A 38 8.41 -12.27 32.44
N GLU A 39 9.71 -12.11 32.70
CA GLU A 39 10.65 -13.23 32.80
C GLU A 39 10.30 -14.15 33.98
N SER A 40 9.95 -13.57 35.13
CA SER A 40 9.44 -14.32 36.29
C SER A 40 8.18 -15.09 35.94
N TRP A 41 7.20 -14.42 35.31
CA TRP A 41 5.93 -15.03 34.91
C TRP A 41 6.13 -16.18 33.91
N LEU A 42 7.02 -16.01 32.93
CA LEU A 42 7.34 -17.03 31.93
C LEU A 42 7.93 -18.29 32.59
N LYS A 43 8.82 -18.09 33.57
CA LYS A 43 9.43 -19.18 34.33
C LYS A 43 8.42 -19.89 35.22
N THR A 44 7.57 -19.17 35.94
CA THR A 44 6.62 -19.77 36.88
C THR A 44 5.40 -20.41 36.20
N HIS A 45 4.84 -19.78 35.16
CA HIS A 45 3.60 -20.23 34.53
C HIS A 45 3.84 -21.21 33.36
N HIS A 46 4.96 -21.06 32.66
CA HIS A 46 5.24 -21.89 31.48
C HIS A 46 6.49 -22.76 31.62
N ASN A 47 7.23 -22.66 32.73
CA ASN A 47 8.51 -23.35 32.93
C ASN A 47 9.46 -23.15 31.73
N LYS A 48 9.49 -21.92 31.20
CA LYS A 48 10.33 -21.52 30.06
C LYS A 48 11.33 -20.47 30.50
N ASN A 49 12.56 -20.59 30.00
CA ASN A 49 13.54 -19.52 30.08
C ASN A 49 13.47 -18.68 28.81
N MET A 50 14.00 -17.46 28.88
CA MET A 50 14.07 -16.60 27.71
C MET A 50 15.07 -17.15 26.70
N ASP A 51 14.59 -17.47 25.50
CA ASP A 51 15.41 -17.86 24.35
C ASP A 51 15.35 -16.79 23.26
N ARG A 52 16.12 -16.96 22.18
CA ARG A 52 16.17 -16.00 21.07
C ARG A 52 14.82 -15.84 20.37
N ILE A 53 14.05 -16.91 20.20
CA ILE A 53 12.77 -16.89 19.47
C ILE A 53 11.72 -16.14 20.30
N LEU A 54 11.67 -16.43 21.60
CA LEU A 54 10.80 -15.73 22.55
C LEU A 54 11.16 -14.25 22.65
N ALA A 55 12.45 -13.92 22.71
CA ALA A 55 12.92 -12.54 22.73
C ALA A 55 12.53 -11.76 21.46
N GLU A 56 12.64 -12.36 20.28
CA GLU A 56 12.20 -11.74 19.02
C GLU A 56 10.68 -11.49 19.00
N GLY A 57 9.88 -12.44 19.47
CA GLY A 57 8.43 -12.27 19.55
C GLY A 57 7.97 -11.25 20.59
N TYR A 58 8.64 -11.19 21.75
CA TYR A 58 8.42 -10.15 22.74
C TYR A 58 8.77 -8.77 22.18
N LYS A 59 9.93 -8.64 21.52
CA LYS A 59 10.33 -7.39 20.84
C LYS A 59 9.28 -6.97 19.83
N PHE A 60 8.78 -7.90 19.02
CA PHE A 60 7.72 -7.63 18.06
C PHE A 60 6.45 -7.12 18.75
N PHE A 61 6.03 -7.73 19.87
CA PHE A 61 4.89 -7.26 20.66
C PHE A 61 5.06 -5.81 21.13
N VAL A 62 6.19 -5.49 21.77
CA VAL A 62 6.44 -4.13 22.28
C VAL A 62 6.50 -3.12 21.12
N VAL A 63 7.10 -3.48 19.99
CA VAL A 63 7.10 -2.63 18.78
C VAL A 63 5.68 -2.43 18.24
N SER A 64 4.82 -3.46 18.23
CA SER A 64 3.41 -3.33 17.85
C SER A 64 2.66 -2.35 18.77
N THR A 65 2.92 -2.36 20.08
CA THR A 65 2.33 -1.39 21.00
C THR A 65 2.81 0.04 20.73
N ILE A 66 4.09 0.23 20.41
CA ILE A 66 4.62 1.56 20.05
C ILE A 66 4.00 2.07 18.75
N ARG A 67 3.80 1.18 17.78
CA ARG A 67 3.08 1.49 16.55
C ARG A 67 1.63 1.85 16.84
N LEU A 68 0.94 1.13 17.72
CA LEU A 68 -0.40 1.51 18.17
C LEU A 68 -0.43 2.93 18.76
N ILE A 69 0.51 3.28 19.65
CA ILE A 69 0.60 4.64 20.22
C ILE A 69 0.75 5.69 19.11
N ILE A 70 1.61 5.44 18.12
CA ILE A 70 1.77 6.33 16.96
C ILE A 70 0.45 6.49 16.20
N ASN A 71 -0.23 5.38 15.88
CA ASN A 71 -1.51 5.43 15.16
C ASN A 71 -2.57 6.24 15.92
N LEU A 72 -2.64 6.10 17.23
CA LEU A 72 -3.60 6.86 18.03
C LEU A 72 -3.27 8.34 17.99
N ILE A 73 -2.00 8.73 18.13
CA ILE A 73 -1.58 10.14 18.01
C ILE A 73 -1.78 10.71 16.59
N GLU A 74 -1.64 9.89 15.55
CA GLU A 74 -1.92 10.30 14.16
C GLU A 74 -3.37 10.78 14.01
N LEU A 75 -4.32 10.05 14.61
CA LEU A 75 -5.76 10.26 14.42
C LEU A 75 -6.40 11.14 15.50
N ASP A 76 -5.80 11.19 16.69
CA ASP A 76 -6.35 11.86 17.85
C ASP A 76 -5.95 13.34 17.95
N TYR A 77 -6.83 14.14 18.54
CA TYR A 77 -6.63 15.56 18.83
C TYR A 77 -6.76 15.88 20.32
N SER A 78 -7.01 14.89 21.17
CA SER A 78 -7.24 15.07 22.61
C SER A 78 -6.05 15.70 23.33
N LEU A 79 -4.83 15.42 22.84
CA LEU A 79 -3.58 15.98 23.35
C LEU A 79 -3.34 17.45 22.94
N GLY A 80 -4.22 18.04 22.12
CA GLY A 80 -4.07 19.41 21.62
C GLY A 80 -2.82 19.62 20.74
N LEU A 81 -2.37 18.56 20.07
CA LEU A 81 -1.24 18.59 19.14
C LEU A 81 -1.65 19.24 17.82
N GLU A 82 -0.91 20.26 17.40
CA GLU A 82 -1.12 20.90 16.12
C GLU A 82 -0.78 19.94 14.96
N GLU A 83 -1.74 19.79 14.04
CA GLU A 83 -1.60 19.12 12.75
C GLU A 83 -1.58 20.18 11.65
N ASP A 84 -0.64 20.07 10.71
CA ASP A 84 -0.61 20.89 9.51
C ASP A 84 -1.06 20.08 8.28
N PHE A 85 -1.36 20.79 7.20
CA PHE A 85 -1.85 20.16 5.97
C PHE A 85 -0.80 19.21 5.35
N ILE A 86 0.49 19.49 5.54
CA ILE A 86 1.59 18.63 5.07
C ILE A 86 1.52 17.27 5.75
N PHE A 87 1.43 17.23 7.08
CA PHE A 87 1.31 15.96 7.81
C PHE A 87 0.02 15.22 7.47
N PHE A 88 -1.11 15.93 7.41
CA PHE A 88 -2.40 15.36 6.99
C PHE A 88 -2.28 14.63 5.63
N ARG A 89 -1.70 15.31 4.63
CA ARG A 89 -1.52 14.76 3.28
C ARG A 89 -0.53 13.61 3.25
N ALA A 90 0.59 13.74 3.95
CA ALA A 90 1.59 12.69 4.06
C ALA A 90 0.99 11.41 4.68
N ARG A 91 0.22 11.55 5.77
CA ARG A 91 -0.51 10.46 6.41
C ARG A 91 -1.52 9.82 5.46
N PHE A 92 -2.34 10.62 4.79
CA PHE A 92 -3.33 10.12 3.81
C PHE A 92 -2.68 9.29 2.70
N LYS A 93 -1.50 9.72 2.23
CA LYS A 93 -0.74 9.01 1.19
C LYS A 93 0.07 7.82 1.71
N GLY A 94 0.30 7.73 3.02
CA GLY A 94 1.14 6.71 3.63
C GLY A 94 2.64 6.95 3.44
N ILE A 95 3.08 8.21 3.49
CA ILE A 95 4.50 8.57 3.38
C ILE A 95 5.24 8.13 4.64
N PRO A 96 6.42 7.48 4.52
CA PRO A 96 7.23 7.12 5.67
C PRO A 96 7.54 8.33 6.55
N ILE A 97 7.43 8.18 7.87
CA ILE A 97 7.61 9.29 8.83
C ILE A 97 8.98 9.97 8.69
N GLU A 98 10.02 9.23 8.30
CA GLU A 98 11.36 9.75 8.05
C GLU A 98 11.41 10.75 6.88
N ASP A 99 10.50 10.62 5.92
CA ASP A 99 10.38 11.45 4.73
C ASP A 99 9.41 12.63 4.90
N ILE A 100 8.73 12.76 6.04
CA ILE A 100 7.83 13.89 6.37
C ILE A 100 8.65 14.99 7.07
N PRO A 101 8.56 16.28 6.68
CA PRO A 101 9.32 17.34 7.35
C PRO A 101 8.78 17.69 8.75
N ASN A 102 9.60 18.30 9.60
CA ASN A 102 9.22 18.60 11.00
C ASN A 102 8.36 19.88 11.13
N THR A 103 7.31 19.99 10.30
CA THR A 103 6.49 21.20 10.16
C THR A 103 5.42 21.35 11.24
N SER A 104 4.92 20.24 11.80
CA SER A 104 3.88 20.21 12.85
C SER A 104 4.29 19.48 14.13
N GLU A 105 3.58 19.75 15.22
CA GLU A 105 3.79 19.09 16.52
C GLU A 105 3.53 17.59 16.45
N LYS A 106 2.49 17.16 15.73
CA LYS A 106 2.22 15.73 15.48
C LYS A 106 3.40 15.03 14.79
N THR A 107 3.98 15.65 13.77
CA THR A 107 5.14 15.05 13.09
C THR A 107 6.32 14.90 14.03
N VAL A 108 6.62 15.93 14.81
CA VAL A 108 7.73 15.93 15.78
C VAL A 108 7.55 14.86 16.85
N ILE A 109 6.36 14.76 17.46
CA ILE A 109 6.11 13.81 18.53
C ILE A 109 6.19 12.37 18.02
N ILE A 110 5.60 12.08 16.85
CA ILE A 110 5.63 10.74 16.24
C ILE A 110 7.06 10.33 15.91
N LYS A 111 7.85 11.23 15.30
CA LYS A 111 9.26 10.97 15.03
C LYS A 111 10.05 10.69 16.30
N ASN A 112 9.82 11.45 17.38
CA ASN A 112 10.48 11.22 18.65
C ASN A 112 10.10 9.86 19.25
N ILE A 113 8.81 9.50 19.28
CA ILE A 113 8.35 8.17 19.73
C ILE A 113 9.01 7.04 18.91
N TRP A 114 9.07 7.22 17.59
CA TRP A 114 9.72 6.27 16.70
C TRP A 114 11.23 6.20 16.90
N LEU A 115 11.87 7.31 17.24
CA LEU A 115 13.29 7.39 17.56
C LEU A 115 13.62 6.71 18.90
N LEU A 116 12.79 6.89 19.93
CA LEU A 116 12.94 6.25 21.24
C LEU A 116 12.96 4.72 21.13
N SER A 117 12.20 4.17 20.19
CA SER A 117 12.11 2.73 19.93
C SER A 117 13.23 2.19 19.03
N ARG A 118 14.11 3.05 18.48
CA ARG A 118 15.17 2.64 17.55
C ARG A 118 16.14 1.61 18.15
N ARG A 119 16.51 1.76 19.42
CA ARG A 119 17.42 0.82 20.12
C ARG A 119 16.77 -0.55 20.25
N LEU A 120 15.51 -0.57 20.68
CA LEU A 120 14.72 -1.80 20.81
C LEU A 120 14.58 -2.53 19.47
N ARG A 121 14.23 -1.82 18.38
CA ARG A 121 14.11 -2.42 17.04
C ARG A 121 15.41 -3.07 16.55
N LYS A 122 16.57 -2.54 16.96
CA LYS A 122 17.90 -3.04 16.58
C LYS A 122 18.45 -4.13 17.51
N ALA A 123 17.82 -4.35 18.66
CA ALA A 123 18.27 -5.33 19.64
C ALA A 123 18.20 -6.76 19.07
N LYS A 124 19.26 -7.53 19.28
CA LYS A 124 19.46 -8.89 18.72
C LYS A 124 19.21 -10.02 19.72
N ASN A 125 19.15 -9.70 21.00
CA ASN A 125 19.01 -10.65 22.11
C ASN A 125 18.27 -10.03 23.29
N TRP A 126 17.94 -10.85 24.29
CA TRP A 126 17.17 -10.43 25.48
C TRP A 126 17.85 -9.34 26.29
N ASP A 127 19.17 -9.41 26.48
CA ASP A 127 19.91 -8.42 27.27
C ASP A 127 19.87 -7.04 26.61
N GLU A 128 20.08 -6.98 25.30
CA GLU A 128 19.92 -5.76 24.52
C GLU A 128 18.49 -5.22 24.56
N ILE A 129 17.47 -6.10 24.57
CA ILE A 129 16.05 -5.70 24.71
C ILE A 129 15.81 -5.06 26.09
N ARG A 130 16.27 -5.69 27.18
CA ARG A 130 16.12 -5.18 28.54
C ARG A 130 16.73 -3.79 28.69
N VAL A 131 17.96 -3.62 28.19
CA VAL A 131 18.63 -2.30 28.19
C VAL A 131 17.87 -1.30 27.33
N SER A 132 17.42 -1.72 26.14
CA SER A 132 16.75 -0.82 25.19
C SER A 132 15.38 -0.35 25.66
N ILE A 133 14.68 -1.11 26.50
CA ILE A 133 13.36 -0.70 27.02
C ILE A 133 13.45 0.58 27.87
N THR A 134 14.59 0.82 28.54
CA THR A 134 14.81 2.05 29.31
C THR A 134 14.73 3.32 28.47
N SER A 135 14.96 3.24 27.14
CA SER A 135 14.76 4.40 26.27
C SER A 135 13.28 4.74 26.03
N LEU A 136 12.35 3.91 26.50
CA LEU A 136 10.90 4.16 26.45
C LEU A 136 10.36 4.87 27.70
N ASP A 137 11.19 5.10 28.72
CA ASP A 137 10.84 5.83 29.95
C ASP A 137 10.07 7.14 29.72
N PRO A 138 10.37 7.97 28.70
CA PRO A 138 9.58 9.17 28.43
C PRO A 138 8.10 8.89 28.18
N LEU A 139 7.76 7.75 27.55
CA LEU A 139 6.37 7.36 27.31
C LEU A 139 5.69 6.87 28.60
N ILE A 140 6.44 6.19 29.47
CA ILE A 140 5.93 5.79 30.78
C ILE A 140 5.66 7.01 31.66
N ARG A 141 6.53 8.03 31.63
CA ARG A 141 6.28 9.30 32.34
C ARG A 141 5.08 10.05 31.76
N LEU A 142 4.96 10.07 30.44
CA LEU A 142 3.80 10.66 29.78
C LEU A 142 2.49 10.00 30.25
N PHE A 143 2.47 8.67 30.36
CA PHE A 143 1.33 7.94 30.90
C PHE A 143 0.94 8.41 32.29
N GLU A 144 1.89 8.47 33.23
CA GLU A 144 1.61 8.84 34.62
C GLU A 144 1.06 10.28 34.71
N GLU A 145 1.59 11.20 33.91
CA GLU A 145 1.10 12.58 33.85
C GLU A 145 -0.32 12.65 33.25
N LEU A 146 -0.57 12.02 32.09
CA LEU A 146 -1.90 12.01 31.48
C LEU A 146 -2.94 11.35 32.40
N TYR A 147 -2.58 10.22 33.02
CA TYR A 147 -3.46 9.48 33.93
C TYR A 147 -3.83 10.28 35.17
N ARG A 148 -2.93 11.16 35.64
CA ARG A 148 -3.20 12.08 36.75
C ARG A 148 -4.33 13.05 36.43
N PHE A 149 -4.37 13.57 35.21
CA PHE A 149 -5.37 14.55 34.76
C PHE A 149 -6.65 13.93 34.21
N ALA A 150 -6.62 12.64 33.85
CA ALA A 150 -7.78 11.92 33.37
C ALA A 150 -8.87 11.76 34.44
N LYS A 151 -10.13 11.86 34.00
CA LYS A 151 -11.33 11.70 34.84
C LYS A 151 -12.25 10.64 34.22
N PRO A 152 -12.86 9.77 35.04
CA PRO A 152 -13.86 8.84 34.52
C PRO A 152 -15.11 9.61 34.06
N THR A 153 -15.72 9.16 32.96
CA THR A 153 -16.94 9.76 32.39
C THR A 153 -18.22 9.29 33.07
N ILE A 154 -18.15 8.16 33.76
CA ILE A 154 -19.25 7.53 34.49
C ILE A 154 -18.83 7.31 35.95
N GLY A 155 -19.80 6.93 36.81
CA GLY A 155 -19.59 6.73 38.24
C GLY A 155 -18.78 5.48 38.63
N ILE A 156 -17.75 5.11 37.87
CA ILE A 156 -16.82 4.03 38.19
C ILE A 156 -15.48 4.58 38.67
N ASP A 157 -14.73 3.75 39.38
CA ASP A 157 -13.36 4.07 39.78
C ASP A 157 -12.44 4.27 38.57
N LYS A 158 -11.46 5.19 38.71
CA LYS A 158 -10.56 5.57 37.62
C LYS A 158 -9.62 4.43 37.20
N ASP A 159 -9.12 3.64 38.16
CA ASP A 159 -8.26 2.49 37.86
C ASP A 159 -9.08 1.40 37.15
N LEU A 160 -10.34 1.23 37.55
CA LEU A 160 -11.27 0.33 36.86
C LEU A 160 -11.56 0.80 35.42
N ALA A 161 -11.83 2.09 35.22
CA ALA A 161 -12.03 2.68 33.89
C ALA A 161 -10.82 2.43 32.98
N LEU A 162 -9.60 2.73 33.47
CA LEU A 162 -8.36 2.46 32.75
C LEU A 162 -8.20 0.98 32.43
N ASN A 163 -8.46 0.09 33.39
CA ASN A 163 -8.33 -1.35 33.18
C ASN A 163 -9.28 -1.87 32.10
N ILE A 164 -10.53 -1.38 32.07
CA ILE A 164 -11.53 -1.75 31.06
C ILE A 164 -11.12 -1.22 29.68
N ALA A 165 -10.72 0.06 29.58
CA ALA A 165 -10.19 0.63 28.35
C ALA A 165 -8.97 -0.18 27.86
N THR A 166 -8.03 -0.49 28.75
CA THR A 166 -6.83 -1.29 28.42
C THR A 166 -7.18 -2.67 27.86
N LYS A 167 -8.16 -3.37 28.44
CA LYS A 167 -8.67 -4.65 27.91
C LYS A 167 -9.26 -4.51 26.52
N PHE A 168 -10.08 -3.47 26.31
CA PHE A 168 -10.71 -3.21 25.02
C PHE A 168 -9.68 -2.92 23.92
N TYR A 169 -8.72 -2.03 24.15
CA TYR A 169 -7.70 -1.72 23.15
C TYR A 169 -6.71 -2.88 22.93
N ALA A 170 -6.40 -3.69 23.95
CA ALA A 170 -5.64 -4.93 23.76
C ALA A 170 -6.41 -5.91 22.86
N PHE A 171 -7.72 -6.08 23.10
CA PHE A 171 -8.60 -6.89 22.28
C PHE A 171 -8.64 -6.41 20.82
N VAL A 172 -8.90 -5.13 20.58
CA VAL A 172 -9.04 -4.58 19.22
C VAL A 172 -7.72 -4.55 18.47
N TYR A 173 -6.61 -4.15 19.09
CA TYR A 173 -5.37 -3.87 18.35
C TYR A 173 -4.31 -4.96 18.43
N LEU A 174 -4.34 -5.81 19.45
CA LEU A 174 -3.31 -6.83 19.66
C LEU A 174 -3.84 -8.26 19.50
N ASN A 175 -5.14 -8.48 19.67
CA ASN A 175 -5.77 -9.77 19.40
C ASN A 175 -6.39 -9.86 18.00
N ASP A 176 -6.89 -8.77 17.41
CA ASP A 176 -7.34 -8.77 16.01
C ASP A 176 -6.14 -8.96 15.07
N VAL A 177 -6.11 -10.12 14.43
CA VAL A 177 -5.01 -10.51 13.53
C VAL A 177 -5.55 -11.02 12.20
N ARG A 178 -6.77 -10.61 11.80
CA ARG A 178 -7.44 -10.99 10.54
C ARG A 178 -6.59 -10.73 9.30
N SER A 179 -5.71 -9.73 9.36
CA SER A 179 -4.75 -9.40 8.30
C SER A 179 -3.45 -10.23 8.34
N GLY A 180 -3.38 -11.27 9.19
CA GLY A 180 -2.20 -12.11 9.40
C GLY A 180 -1.15 -11.51 10.34
N VAL A 181 -1.44 -10.34 10.92
CA VAL A 181 -0.60 -9.58 11.85
C VAL A 181 -1.50 -8.73 12.74
N PRO A 182 -1.03 -8.31 13.94
CA PRO A 182 -1.83 -7.48 14.85
C PRO A 182 -2.25 -6.18 14.19
N LEU A 183 -3.51 -5.78 14.36
CA LEU A 183 -4.02 -4.53 13.81
C LEU A 183 -3.13 -3.33 14.22
N GLY A 184 -2.74 -3.24 15.49
CA GLY A 184 -1.84 -2.19 16.00
C GLY A 184 -0.45 -2.15 15.35
N TYR A 185 -0.03 -3.25 14.70
CA TYR A 185 1.17 -3.24 13.87
C TYR A 185 0.91 -2.57 12.52
N ILE A 186 -0.24 -2.75 11.87
CA ILE A 186 -0.49 -2.21 10.52
C ILE A 186 -1.24 -0.89 10.49
N SER A 187 -1.78 -0.43 11.62
CA SER A 187 -2.62 0.79 11.66
C SER A 187 -1.90 2.09 11.29
N PRO A 188 -0.65 2.38 11.73
CA PRO A 188 -0.02 3.67 11.43
C PRO A 188 0.22 3.81 9.93
N ALA A 189 -0.31 4.89 9.34
CA ALA A 189 -0.15 5.12 7.91
C ALA A 189 1.28 5.57 7.57
N THR A 190 1.97 6.23 8.51
CA THR A 190 3.32 6.78 8.28
C THR A 190 4.46 5.80 8.60
N ILE A 191 4.18 4.58 9.05
CA ILE A 191 5.20 3.57 9.35
C ILE A 191 5.03 2.37 8.42
N GLY A 192 6.05 2.05 7.63
CA GLY A 192 6.01 0.93 6.70
C GLY A 192 5.75 -0.44 7.37
N THR A 193 5.06 -1.35 6.69
CA THR A 193 4.63 -2.65 7.22
C THR A 193 5.39 -3.85 6.66
N ASN A 194 6.56 -3.62 6.05
CA ASN A 194 7.34 -4.65 5.34
C ASN A 194 7.75 -5.81 6.26
N LEU A 195 7.00 -6.90 6.20
CA LEU A 195 7.23 -8.11 6.97
C LEU A 195 7.32 -9.32 6.06
N SER A 196 8.41 -10.08 6.17
CA SER A 196 8.51 -11.37 5.50
C SER A 196 7.69 -12.43 6.23
N PRO A 197 7.06 -13.38 5.52
CA PRO A 197 6.38 -14.52 6.15
C PRO A 197 7.27 -15.31 7.11
N LYS A 198 8.56 -15.46 6.76
CA LYS A 198 9.57 -16.13 7.61
C LYS A 198 9.78 -15.40 8.93
N TYR A 199 9.80 -14.07 8.93
CA TYR A 199 9.90 -13.29 10.16
C TYR A 199 8.65 -13.43 11.01
N LEU A 200 7.46 -13.42 10.39
CA LEU A 200 6.18 -13.62 11.10
C LEU A 200 6.07 -14.97 11.79
N GLN A 201 6.62 -16.04 11.21
CA GLN A 201 6.74 -17.34 11.88
C GLN A 201 7.72 -17.28 13.06
N LEU A 202 8.87 -16.62 12.87
CA LEU A 202 9.88 -16.48 13.93
C LEU A 202 9.32 -15.78 15.18
N VAL A 203 8.55 -14.70 15.01
CA VAL A 203 8.09 -13.88 16.15
C VAL A 203 6.83 -14.40 16.83
N PHE A 204 6.07 -15.31 16.19
CA PHE A 204 4.74 -15.70 16.64
C PHE A 204 4.71 -16.20 18.09
N LYS A 205 5.59 -17.15 18.44
CA LYS A 205 5.61 -17.78 19.77
C LYS A 205 5.85 -16.77 20.90
N GLY A 206 6.83 -15.88 20.73
CA GLY A 206 7.12 -14.85 21.74
C GLY A 206 6.02 -13.79 21.81
N TYR A 207 5.41 -13.45 20.67
CA TYR A 207 4.27 -12.52 20.61
C TYR A 207 3.09 -13.04 21.42
N VAL A 208 2.66 -14.29 21.17
CA VAL A 208 1.53 -14.91 21.86
C VAL A 208 1.74 -15.00 23.37
N LEU A 209 2.94 -15.38 23.82
CA LEU A 209 3.25 -15.45 25.25
C LEU A 209 3.26 -14.07 25.92
N THR A 210 3.71 -13.03 25.21
CA THR A 210 3.68 -11.65 25.71
C THR A 210 2.24 -11.12 25.78
N LEU A 211 1.42 -11.44 24.78
CA LEU A 211 0.00 -11.12 24.77
C LEU A 211 -0.74 -11.83 25.91
N GLN A 212 -0.44 -13.11 26.14
CA GLN A 212 -1.00 -13.87 27.25
C GLN A 212 -0.58 -13.30 28.61
N TYR A 213 0.67 -12.87 28.74
CA TYR A 213 1.16 -12.17 29.93
C TYR A 213 0.37 -10.88 30.19
N LEU A 214 0.19 -10.03 29.17
CA LEU A 214 -0.62 -8.82 29.28
C LEU A 214 -2.00 -9.13 29.86
N TRP A 215 -2.68 -10.11 29.26
CA TRP A 215 -4.01 -10.52 29.70
C TRP A 215 -4.05 -11.05 31.14
N SER A 216 -3.01 -11.78 31.57
CA SER A 216 -2.91 -12.23 32.97
C SER A 216 -2.85 -11.06 33.95
N LYS A 217 -2.20 -9.95 33.55
CA LYS A 217 -2.13 -8.72 34.35
C LYS A 217 -3.44 -7.95 34.34
N LEU A 218 -4.13 -7.91 33.20
CA LEU A 218 -5.38 -7.18 33.08
C LEU A 218 -6.55 -7.86 33.80
N LEU A 219 -6.59 -9.20 33.80
CA LEU A 219 -7.64 -9.97 34.47
C LEU A 219 -7.33 -10.28 35.94
N GLY A 220 -6.04 -10.31 36.31
CA GLY A 220 -5.62 -10.89 37.59
C GLY A 220 -5.69 -12.42 37.58
N GLU A 221 -5.00 -13.04 38.53
CA GLU A 221 -4.72 -14.49 38.52
C GLU A 221 -5.98 -15.36 38.46
N ASN A 222 -6.99 -15.03 39.27
CA ASN A 222 -8.20 -15.84 39.41
C ASN A 222 -9.06 -15.85 38.15
N ASP A 223 -9.28 -14.67 37.55
CA ASP A 223 -10.12 -14.55 36.36
C ASP A 223 -9.36 -15.01 35.12
N PHE A 224 -8.04 -14.75 35.05
CA PHE A 224 -7.19 -15.30 34.01
C PHE A 224 -7.27 -16.82 33.92
N ARG A 225 -7.17 -17.55 35.05
CA ARG A 225 -7.27 -19.02 35.09
C ARG A 225 -8.63 -19.57 34.64
N LYS A 226 -9.69 -18.78 34.70
CA LYS A 226 -11.04 -19.17 34.30
C LYS A 226 -11.36 -18.77 32.85
N SER A 227 -10.64 -17.80 32.29
CA SER A 227 -10.87 -17.26 30.96
C SER A 227 -10.45 -18.19 29.81
N CYS A 228 -11.02 -17.97 28.62
CA CYS A 228 -10.59 -18.62 27.39
C CYS A 228 -9.11 -18.43 27.06
N ILE A 229 -8.48 -17.34 27.50
CA ILE A 229 -7.11 -16.96 27.13
C ILE A 229 -6.01 -17.55 28.04
N LYS A 230 -6.37 -18.35 29.05
CA LYS A 230 -5.40 -19.08 29.90
C LYS A 230 -4.52 -20.06 29.13
N ASP A 231 -4.98 -20.47 27.95
CA ASP A 231 -4.34 -21.47 27.09
C ASP A 231 -3.90 -20.88 25.74
N LEU A 232 -3.79 -19.55 25.63
CA LEU A 232 -3.43 -18.87 24.37
C LEU A 232 -2.12 -19.39 23.77
N HIS A 233 -1.11 -19.67 24.61
CA HIS A 233 0.16 -20.25 24.18
C HIS A 233 0.05 -21.66 23.55
N LYS A 234 -1.02 -22.42 23.81
CA LYS A 234 -1.15 -23.79 23.26
C LYS A 234 -1.31 -23.79 21.74
N ILE A 235 -1.71 -22.66 21.14
CA ILE A 235 -1.79 -22.47 19.69
C ILE A 235 -0.44 -22.80 19.03
N THR A 236 0.67 -22.48 19.68
CA THR A 236 2.02 -22.70 19.13
C THR A 236 2.39 -24.18 18.98
N ASN A 237 1.60 -25.10 19.55
CA ASN A 237 1.85 -26.55 19.52
C ASN A 237 0.83 -27.31 18.67
N THR A 238 -0.10 -26.62 18.00
CA THR A 238 -1.18 -27.27 17.27
C THR A 238 -0.69 -27.60 15.85
N ASN A 239 -0.38 -28.88 15.59
CA ASN A 239 -0.12 -29.36 14.24
C ASN A 239 -1.44 -29.37 13.46
N PHE A 240 -1.63 -28.41 12.57
CA PHE A 240 -2.79 -28.35 11.71
C PHE A 240 -2.45 -28.92 10.32
N GLU A 241 -3.01 -30.08 10.01
CA GLU A 241 -3.12 -30.56 8.63
C GLU A 241 -4.20 -29.72 7.94
N SER A 242 -3.83 -28.89 6.97
CA SER A 242 -4.80 -28.07 6.24
C SER A 242 -4.90 -28.53 4.80
N HIS A 243 -6.11 -28.70 4.30
CA HIS A 243 -6.38 -28.79 2.87
C HIS A 243 -6.01 -27.46 2.19
N GLU A 244 -5.17 -27.52 1.14
CA GLU A 244 -4.53 -26.39 0.44
C GLU A 244 -5.48 -25.49 -0.40
N GLY A 245 -6.76 -25.41 -0.07
CA GLY A 245 -7.74 -24.59 -0.79
C GLY A 245 -7.88 -23.18 -0.23
N ASP A 246 -7.52 -22.17 -1.02
CA ASP A 246 -8.06 -20.80 -1.01
C ASP A 246 -7.60 -19.74 0.01
N ILE A 247 -6.88 -20.05 1.09
CA ILE A 247 -6.33 -18.98 1.96
C ILE A 247 -4.90 -18.66 1.55
N GLY A 248 -4.75 -17.76 0.59
CA GLY A 248 -3.45 -17.35 0.04
C GLY A 248 -2.46 -16.90 1.12
N LYS A 249 -1.32 -17.61 1.24
CA LYS A 249 -0.06 -17.22 1.92
C LYS A 249 -0.11 -16.62 3.34
N LEU A 250 -1.28 -16.51 3.99
CA LEU A 250 -1.40 -16.04 5.36
C LEU A 250 -0.82 -17.10 6.30
N ASN A 251 -0.03 -16.66 7.27
CA ASN A 251 0.61 -17.56 8.21
C ASN A 251 -0.46 -18.17 9.13
N LYS A 252 -0.76 -19.46 8.95
CA LYS A 252 -1.87 -20.20 9.59
C LYS A 252 -1.95 -19.99 11.11
N GLU A 253 -0.79 -19.90 11.76
CA GLU A 253 -0.68 -19.66 13.21
C GLU A 253 -1.40 -18.37 13.65
N TRP A 254 -1.28 -17.30 12.86
CA TRP A 254 -1.92 -16.02 13.14
C TRP A 254 -3.44 -16.11 12.96
N LEU A 255 -3.93 -16.84 11.96
CA LEU A 255 -5.37 -17.07 11.79
C LEU A 255 -5.97 -17.88 12.95
N ILE A 256 -5.21 -18.81 13.53
CA ILE A 256 -5.66 -19.55 14.72
C ILE A 256 -5.72 -18.62 15.94
N LEU A 257 -4.76 -17.69 16.08
CA LEU A 257 -4.83 -16.66 17.12
C LEU A 257 -6.11 -15.81 16.98
N ASP A 258 -6.52 -15.49 15.75
CA ASP A 258 -7.77 -14.76 15.48
C ASP A 258 -9.02 -15.48 15.99
N SER A 259 -9.01 -16.82 16.05
CA SER A 259 -10.14 -17.60 16.61
C SER A 259 -10.44 -17.29 18.09
N PHE A 260 -9.50 -16.66 18.81
CA PHE A 260 -9.72 -16.18 20.17
C PHE A 260 -10.43 -14.83 20.20
N PHE A 261 -10.49 -14.09 19.10
CA PHE A 261 -11.15 -12.78 19.05
C PHE A 261 -12.62 -12.90 19.47
N ASP A 262 -13.39 -13.79 18.84
CA ASP A 262 -14.80 -14.02 19.20
C ASP A 262 -14.99 -14.54 20.63
N LYS A 263 -14.05 -15.34 21.13
CA LYS A 263 -14.11 -15.87 22.51
C LYS A 263 -13.87 -14.77 23.53
N ILE A 264 -12.85 -13.94 23.32
CA ILE A 264 -12.53 -12.78 24.15
C ILE A 264 -13.71 -11.80 24.14
N ARG A 265 -14.31 -11.56 22.96
CA ARG A 265 -15.49 -10.71 22.85
C ARG A 265 -16.64 -11.24 23.72
N LYS A 266 -16.94 -12.54 23.65
CA LYS A 266 -18.08 -13.14 24.38
C LYS A 266 -17.84 -13.28 25.88
N GLU A 267 -16.62 -13.65 26.28
CA GLU A 267 -16.31 -14.00 27.68
C GLU A 267 -15.76 -12.83 28.51
N ILE A 268 -15.18 -11.81 27.85
CA ILE A 268 -14.49 -10.71 28.54
C ILE A 268 -15.10 -9.36 28.18
N ILE A 269 -15.14 -9.00 26.90
CA ILE A 269 -15.54 -7.63 26.50
C ILE A 269 -17.05 -7.41 26.62
N GLY A 270 -17.86 -8.31 26.07
CA GLY A 270 -19.32 -8.22 26.09
C GLY A 270 -19.91 -8.15 27.52
N PRO A 271 -19.43 -8.95 28.49
CA PRO A 271 -19.84 -8.80 29.88
C PRO A 271 -19.50 -7.42 30.48
N LEU A 272 -18.37 -6.81 30.09
CA LEU A 272 -18.01 -5.44 30.53
C LEU A 272 -18.93 -4.39 29.91
N GLU A 273 -19.17 -4.46 28.60
CA GLU A 273 -20.13 -3.59 27.89
C GLU A 273 -21.53 -3.68 28.50
N ASN A 274 -22.04 -4.89 28.69
CA ASN A 274 -23.35 -5.14 29.29
C ASN A 274 -23.43 -4.68 30.75
N GLY A 275 -22.37 -4.89 31.53
CA GLY A 275 -22.30 -4.48 32.94
C GLY A 275 -22.27 -2.96 33.12
N LEU A 276 -21.69 -2.24 32.16
CA LEU A 276 -21.64 -0.77 32.16
C LEU A 276 -22.83 -0.12 31.44
N GLY A 277 -23.51 -0.86 30.56
CA GLY A 277 -24.56 -0.32 29.69
C GLY A 277 -24.02 0.62 28.61
N LEU A 278 -22.78 0.39 28.14
CA LEU A 278 -22.07 1.25 27.19
C LEU A 278 -21.48 0.45 26.03
N ALA A 279 -21.34 1.09 24.88
CA ALA A 279 -20.60 0.54 23.75
C ALA A 279 -19.14 1.02 23.80
N LEU A 280 -18.22 0.13 24.21
CA LEU A 280 -16.81 0.46 24.32
C LEU A 280 -16.24 0.84 22.95
N GLY A 281 -15.42 1.89 22.92
CA GLY A 281 -14.86 2.47 21.68
C GLY A 281 -15.75 3.50 20.99
N LEU A 282 -17.04 3.59 21.35
CA LEU A 282 -17.91 4.70 20.94
C LEU A 282 -18.11 5.70 22.09
N GLU A 283 -18.24 5.19 23.31
CA GLU A 283 -18.41 5.97 24.51
C GLU A 283 -17.12 5.96 25.33
N PRO A 284 -16.46 7.11 25.54
CA PRO A 284 -15.22 7.16 26.29
C PRO A 284 -15.47 6.88 27.77
N LEU A 285 -14.56 6.14 28.42
CA LEU A 285 -14.52 5.92 29.86
C LEU A 285 -13.66 6.94 30.59
N LEU A 286 -12.68 7.53 29.91
CA LEU A 286 -11.74 8.51 30.43
C LEU A 286 -11.67 9.71 29.49
N VAL A 287 -11.79 10.88 30.09
CA VAL A 287 -11.63 12.17 29.42
C VAL A 287 -10.60 13.01 30.14
N ILE A 288 -10.04 13.96 29.42
CA ILE A 288 -9.11 14.95 29.95
C ILE A 288 -9.59 16.35 29.59
N GLU A 289 -9.41 17.29 30.52
CA GLU A 289 -9.49 18.72 30.20
C GLU A 289 -8.25 19.13 29.41
N ALA A 290 -8.29 20.30 28.77
CA ALA A 290 -7.15 20.82 28.02
C ALA A 290 -5.85 20.74 28.86
N ILE A 291 -4.89 19.94 28.41
CA ILE A 291 -3.62 19.77 29.09
C ILE A 291 -2.62 20.84 28.68
N GLY A 292 -1.78 21.26 29.64
CA GLY A 292 -0.64 22.09 29.33
C GLY A 292 0.37 21.34 28.46
N LYS A 293 0.79 21.96 27.33
CA LYS A 293 1.82 21.39 26.43
C LYS A 293 3.15 21.08 27.12
N SER A 294 3.38 21.55 28.35
CA SER A 294 4.56 21.23 29.16
C SER A 294 4.74 19.74 29.41
N ILE A 295 3.65 18.97 29.51
CA ILE A 295 3.70 17.51 29.72
C ILE A 295 4.34 16.81 28.50
N LEU A 296 4.12 17.36 27.30
CA LEU A 296 4.61 16.82 26.02
C LEU A 296 6.00 17.35 25.64
N LYS A 297 6.52 18.35 26.36
CA LYS A 297 7.79 19.03 26.05
C LYS A 297 8.97 18.08 25.78
N PRO A 298 9.18 16.97 26.52
CA PRO A 298 10.27 16.04 26.23
C PRO A 298 10.16 15.38 24.84
N LEU A 299 8.94 15.23 24.31
CA LEU A 299 8.66 14.60 23.03
C LEU A 299 8.41 15.61 21.89
N LEU A 300 8.31 16.91 22.20
CA LEU A 300 8.17 17.99 21.22
C LEU A 300 9.53 18.64 20.84
N SER A 301 10.66 18.11 21.33
CA SER A 301 11.98 18.64 20.96
C SER A 301 12.36 18.26 19.52
N LYS A 302 12.82 19.25 18.74
CA LYS A 302 13.39 19.04 17.40
C LYS A 302 14.90 18.74 17.41
N GLU A 303 15.57 18.83 18.56
CA GLU A 303 17.04 18.79 18.67
C GLU A 303 17.68 17.53 18.06
N ASN A 304 17.00 16.38 18.20
CA ASN A 304 17.48 15.09 17.69
C ASN A 304 16.84 14.66 16.37
N LEU A 305 15.96 15.50 15.81
CA LEU A 305 15.24 15.20 14.59
C LEU A 305 16.01 15.75 13.39
N ARG A 306 16.02 14.96 12.31
CA ARG A 306 16.58 15.37 11.03
C ARG A 306 15.43 15.77 10.11
N GLU A 307 15.67 16.78 9.28
CA GLU A 307 14.84 16.99 8.10
C GLU A 307 15.07 15.85 7.09
N PRO A 308 14.08 15.59 6.21
CA PRO A 308 14.22 14.58 5.18
C PRO A 308 15.48 14.80 4.32
N ASP A 309 16.22 13.74 4.04
CA ASP A 309 17.51 13.84 3.35
C ASP A 309 17.37 14.43 1.93
N TYR A 310 16.21 14.22 1.28
CA TYR A 310 15.91 14.69 -0.07
C TYR A 310 15.84 16.22 -0.18
N PHE A 311 15.69 16.96 0.92
CA PHE A 311 15.79 18.43 0.91
C PHE A 311 17.16 18.93 0.44
N ARG A 312 18.19 18.09 0.51
CA ARG A 312 19.53 18.42 0.01
C ARG A 312 19.67 18.26 -1.51
N ARG A 313 18.69 17.65 -2.19
CA ARG A 313 18.62 17.49 -3.66
C ARG A 313 19.92 16.96 -4.28
N LYS A 314 20.54 15.95 -3.66
CA LYS A 314 21.87 15.45 -4.09
C LYS A 314 21.79 14.55 -5.31
N THR A 315 20.67 13.87 -5.47
CA THR A 315 20.42 12.91 -6.55
C THR A 315 19.13 13.25 -7.30
N VAL A 316 18.96 12.67 -8.48
CA VAL A 316 17.70 12.80 -9.24
C VAL A 316 16.51 12.27 -8.43
N ASP A 317 16.67 11.16 -7.69
CA ASP A 317 15.62 10.63 -6.81
C ASP A 317 15.27 11.61 -5.68
N ASP A 318 16.27 12.26 -5.08
CA ASP A 318 16.02 13.30 -4.08
C ASP A 318 15.21 14.47 -4.66
N ILE A 319 15.51 14.87 -5.90
CA ILE A 319 14.75 15.93 -6.59
C ILE A 319 13.31 15.47 -6.83
N LYS A 320 13.08 14.22 -7.25
CA LYS A 320 11.73 13.67 -7.44
C LYS A 320 10.93 13.65 -6.14
N LYS A 321 11.52 13.18 -5.04
CA LYS A 321 10.88 13.20 -3.71
C LYS A 321 10.61 14.62 -3.20
N TRP A 322 11.56 15.53 -3.45
CA TRP A 322 11.38 16.94 -3.13
C TRP A 322 10.22 17.56 -3.92
N LEU A 323 10.09 17.24 -5.21
CA LEU A 323 8.93 17.67 -6.01
C LEU A 323 7.63 17.06 -5.51
N ASP A 324 7.62 15.77 -5.16
CA ASP A 324 6.45 15.13 -4.56
C ASP A 324 6.01 15.85 -3.29
N TYR A 325 6.96 16.26 -2.43
CA TYR A 325 6.68 17.09 -1.26
C TYR A 325 6.06 18.46 -1.63
N ASN A 326 6.66 19.18 -2.60
CA ASN A 326 6.13 20.48 -3.04
C ASN A 326 4.74 20.37 -3.67
N LEU A 327 4.42 19.21 -4.23
CA LEU A 327 3.13 18.85 -4.80
C LEU A 327 2.25 18.07 -3.80
N LEU A 328 2.62 18.02 -2.51
CA LEU A 328 1.86 17.41 -1.42
C LEU A 328 1.42 15.97 -1.71
N TRP A 329 2.25 15.25 -2.47
CA TRP A 329 2.08 13.88 -2.94
C TRP A 329 0.76 13.60 -3.69
N TYR A 330 0.13 14.66 -4.21
CA TYR A 330 -1.04 14.54 -5.08
C TYR A 330 -0.66 14.00 -6.46
N GLY A 331 -1.67 13.45 -7.16
CA GLY A 331 -1.53 13.14 -8.57
C GLY A 331 -1.31 14.42 -9.39
N VAL A 332 -0.72 14.25 -10.57
CA VAL A 332 -0.40 15.35 -11.47
C VAL A 332 -1.03 15.09 -12.83
N GLU A 333 -1.62 16.14 -13.42
CA GLU A 333 -2.00 16.20 -14.82
C GLU A 333 -1.31 17.39 -15.47
N VAL A 334 -0.92 17.24 -16.73
CA VAL A 334 -0.09 18.23 -17.42
C VAL A 334 -0.81 18.76 -18.66
N LEU A 335 -0.86 20.08 -18.76
CA LEU A 335 -1.20 20.81 -19.98
C LEU A 335 0.09 21.38 -20.57
N SER A 336 0.54 20.80 -21.67
CA SER A 336 1.70 21.28 -22.41
C SER A 336 1.29 22.37 -23.40
N SER A 337 2.07 23.44 -23.46
CA SER A 337 1.94 24.52 -24.44
C SER A 337 2.50 24.17 -25.82
N THR A 338 3.03 22.94 -26.01
CA THR A 338 3.65 22.47 -27.27
C THR A 338 2.69 22.61 -28.46
N GLY A 339 2.74 23.77 -29.12
CA GLY A 339 1.99 24.12 -30.33
C GLY A 339 0.71 24.95 -30.14
N SER A 340 0.24 25.23 -28.92
CA SER A 340 -1.03 25.96 -28.70
C SER A 340 -0.92 27.01 -27.58
N ILE A 341 -1.19 28.27 -27.94
CA ILE A 341 -1.22 29.41 -27.00
C ILE A 341 -2.34 29.25 -25.96
N PHE A 342 -3.42 28.54 -26.32
CA PHE A 342 -4.62 28.42 -25.48
C PHE A 342 -4.42 27.51 -24.26
N SER A 343 -3.47 26.58 -24.28
CA SER A 343 -3.19 25.66 -23.16
C SER A 343 -2.15 26.19 -22.15
N GLY A 344 -1.62 27.40 -22.35
CA GLY A 344 -0.66 28.04 -21.44
C GLY A 344 -1.33 28.98 -20.41
N VAL A 345 -0.74 30.17 -20.19
CA VAL A 345 -1.22 31.17 -19.20
C VAL A 345 -2.71 31.53 -19.32
N PRO A 346 -3.33 31.69 -20.51
CA PRO A 346 -4.76 31.99 -20.59
C PRO A 346 -5.66 30.92 -19.93
N ALA A 347 -5.33 29.64 -20.11
CA ALA A 347 -6.06 28.55 -19.46
C ALA A 347 -5.79 28.52 -17.95
N PHE A 348 -4.52 28.71 -17.52
CA PHE A 348 -4.18 28.84 -16.11
C PHE A 348 -5.00 29.93 -15.42
N LEU A 349 -5.07 31.13 -16.03
CA LEU A 349 -5.84 32.24 -15.49
C LEU A 349 -7.34 31.95 -15.46
N SER A 350 -7.87 31.29 -16.47
CA SER A 350 -9.29 30.92 -16.53
C SER A 350 -9.66 29.96 -15.39
N VAL A 351 -8.83 28.94 -15.16
CA VAL A 351 -9.00 27.99 -14.05
C VAL A 351 -8.84 28.70 -12.71
N LEU A 352 -7.81 29.52 -12.54
CA LEU A 352 -7.55 30.27 -11.31
C LEU A 352 -8.72 31.18 -10.95
N VAL A 353 -9.19 32.00 -11.88
CA VAL A 353 -10.33 32.90 -11.68
C VAL A 353 -11.59 32.10 -11.35
N GLY A 354 -11.81 30.98 -12.03
CA GLY A 354 -12.92 30.07 -11.75
C GLY A 354 -12.88 29.53 -10.32
N LEU A 355 -11.74 28.96 -9.90
CA LEU A 355 -11.57 28.38 -8.57
C LEU A 355 -11.67 29.43 -7.46
N VAL A 356 -11.08 30.61 -7.63
CA VAL A 356 -11.17 31.70 -6.65
C VAL A 356 -12.62 32.18 -6.48
N ASN A 357 -13.41 32.23 -7.55
CA ASN A 357 -14.80 32.70 -7.48
C ASN A 357 -15.79 31.64 -7.00
N LEU A 358 -15.48 30.35 -7.17
CA LEU A 358 -16.36 29.23 -6.77
C LEU A 358 -15.98 28.63 -5.41
N GLY A 359 -14.71 28.76 -5.00
CA GLY A 359 -14.16 28.17 -3.80
C GLY A 359 -14.48 28.96 -2.53
N ARG A 360 -14.50 28.26 -1.40
CA ARG A 360 -14.53 28.86 -0.05
C ARG A 360 -13.14 28.94 0.56
N ASP A 361 -12.26 28.02 0.17
CA ASP A 361 -10.89 27.91 0.67
C ASP A 361 -9.90 28.59 -0.28
N LYS A 362 -8.70 28.87 0.25
CA LYS A 362 -7.62 29.44 -0.57
C LYS A 362 -7.19 28.45 -1.64
N VAL A 363 -7.00 28.96 -2.86
CA VAL A 363 -6.47 28.13 -3.95
C VAL A 363 -4.96 28.00 -3.82
N LEU A 364 -4.44 26.77 -3.83
CA LEU A 364 -3.00 26.52 -3.78
C LEU A 364 -2.39 26.61 -5.18
N ILE A 365 -1.34 27.42 -5.31
CA ILE A 365 -0.57 27.62 -6.53
C ILE A 365 0.89 27.26 -6.30
N ARG A 366 1.51 26.63 -7.30
CA ARG A 366 2.96 26.45 -7.41
C ARG A 366 3.48 27.17 -8.64
N ILE A 367 4.54 27.93 -8.50
CA ILE A 367 5.26 28.54 -9.62
C ILE A 367 6.57 27.79 -9.75
N PHE A 368 6.78 27.10 -10.87
CA PHE A 368 8.05 26.42 -11.15
C PHE A 368 8.90 27.34 -12.01
N ARG A 369 10.00 27.83 -11.45
CA ARG A 369 10.98 28.68 -12.14
C ARG A 369 12.08 27.81 -12.74
N HIS A 370 12.30 27.97 -14.03
CA HIS A 370 13.26 27.21 -14.81
C HIS A 370 14.38 28.11 -15.31
N PRO A 371 15.59 28.03 -14.73
CA PRO A 371 16.71 28.86 -15.19
C PRO A 371 17.16 28.51 -16.61
N GLU A 372 17.27 29.51 -17.49
CA GLU A 372 17.73 29.36 -18.89
C GLU A 372 19.13 29.98 -19.14
N GLY A 373 19.73 30.57 -18.11
CA GLY A 373 21.02 31.26 -18.18
C GLY A 373 20.87 32.77 -18.31
N GLY A 374 21.92 33.54 -17.97
CA GLY A 374 21.91 35.01 -18.14
C GLY A 374 20.80 35.74 -17.37
N ASN A 375 20.44 35.27 -16.17
CA ASN A 375 19.30 35.73 -15.35
C ASN A 375 17.91 35.59 -16.01
N MET A 376 17.80 34.81 -17.10
CA MET A 376 16.55 34.52 -17.77
C MET A 376 15.92 33.25 -17.19
N ASN A 377 14.59 33.25 -17.08
CA ASN A 377 13.83 32.11 -16.60
C ASN A 377 12.60 31.86 -17.48
N SER A 378 12.30 30.59 -17.71
CA SER A 378 10.97 30.11 -18.09
C SER A 378 10.18 29.68 -16.86
N TYR A 379 8.85 29.59 -17.01
CA TYR A 379 7.93 29.34 -15.92
C TYR A 379 6.86 28.31 -16.30
N SER A 380 6.67 27.34 -15.42
CA SER A 380 5.47 26.52 -15.37
C SER A 380 4.60 26.91 -14.17
N TYR A 381 3.29 26.73 -14.29
CA TYR A 381 2.34 27.05 -13.22
C TYR A 381 1.57 25.81 -12.82
N GLY A 382 1.50 25.50 -11.53
CA GLY A 382 0.67 24.45 -10.97
C GLY A 382 -0.50 25.04 -10.19
N ILE A 383 -1.68 24.47 -10.35
CA ILE A 383 -2.86 24.80 -9.54
C ILE A 383 -3.48 23.51 -8.98
N LEU A 384 -3.75 23.48 -7.67
CA LEU A 384 -4.39 22.33 -7.06
C LEU A 384 -5.89 22.37 -7.36
N ILE A 385 -6.39 21.34 -8.04
CA ILE A 385 -7.80 21.16 -8.34
C ILE A 385 -8.44 20.34 -7.20
N PRO A 386 -9.34 20.92 -6.38
CA PRO A 386 -10.03 20.18 -5.35
C PRO A 386 -11.07 19.22 -5.95
N ALA A 387 -11.04 17.95 -5.55
CA ALA A 387 -11.98 16.94 -6.00
C ALA A 387 -12.31 15.94 -4.86
N TYR A 388 -13.08 16.42 -3.88
CA TYR A 388 -13.54 15.58 -2.77
C TYR A 388 -14.72 14.69 -3.19
N GLY A 389 -14.72 13.44 -2.72
CA GLY A 389 -15.89 12.57 -2.84
C GLY A 389 -17.10 13.17 -2.13
N SER A 390 -18.32 12.78 -2.53
CA SER A 390 -19.57 13.34 -2.02
C SER A 390 -19.78 13.21 -0.49
N ILE A 391 -19.00 12.34 0.16
CA ILE A 391 -19.04 12.06 1.61
C ILE A 391 -17.75 12.57 2.31
N GLY A 392 -16.81 13.17 1.59
CA GLY A 392 -15.54 13.69 2.15
C GLY A 392 -14.52 12.61 2.58
N ILE A 393 -14.82 11.33 2.33
CA ILE A 393 -13.97 10.19 2.71
C ILE A 393 -12.82 9.97 1.72
N THR A 394 -13.02 10.35 0.45
CA THR A 394 -12.03 10.22 -0.61
C THR A 394 -11.61 11.60 -1.11
N ASP A 395 -10.31 11.76 -1.33
CA ASP A 395 -9.72 12.98 -1.89
C ASP A 395 -9.05 12.62 -3.23
N TYR A 396 -9.70 12.99 -4.32
CA TYR A 396 -9.21 12.84 -5.69
C TYR A 396 -8.56 14.12 -6.22
N SER A 397 -8.27 15.09 -5.35
CA SER A 397 -7.63 16.33 -5.75
C SER A 397 -6.29 16.05 -6.43
N GLY A 398 -5.88 16.95 -7.31
CA GLY A 398 -4.68 16.77 -8.13
C GLY A 398 -4.14 18.09 -8.63
N TRP A 399 -2.84 18.12 -8.94
CA TRP A 399 -2.21 19.29 -9.54
C TRP A 399 -2.42 19.31 -11.04
N LEU A 400 -2.98 20.41 -11.55
CA LEU A 400 -2.97 20.72 -12.96
C LEU A 400 -1.76 21.61 -13.25
N ILE A 401 -0.80 21.09 -14.02
CA ILE A 401 0.46 21.75 -14.35
C ILE A 401 0.42 22.29 -15.77
N PHE A 402 0.48 23.61 -15.90
CA PHE A 402 0.69 24.34 -17.15
C PHE A 402 2.19 24.42 -17.40
N PHE A 403 2.71 23.44 -18.14
CA PHE A 403 4.16 23.28 -18.36
C PHE A 403 4.67 24.30 -19.38
N ASP A 404 5.82 24.90 -19.09
CA ASP A 404 6.58 25.82 -19.95
C ASP A 404 5.69 26.85 -20.67
N SER A 405 5.07 27.72 -19.87
CA SER A 405 3.95 28.58 -20.31
C SER A 405 4.29 30.07 -20.38
N ALA A 406 5.39 30.51 -19.77
CA ALA A 406 5.79 31.91 -19.75
C ALA A 406 7.30 32.09 -19.54
N THR A 407 7.81 33.30 -19.78
CA THR A 407 9.22 33.66 -19.59
C THR A 407 9.34 35.06 -18.96
N ASP A 408 10.41 35.38 -18.24
CA ASP A 408 10.63 36.73 -17.67
C ASP A 408 11.36 37.71 -18.60
N TYR A 409 11.73 37.26 -19.80
CA TYR A 409 12.46 38.05 -20.80
C TYR A 409 11.57 38.52 -21.96
N SER A 410 12.13 39.32 -22.87
CA SER A 410 11.41 39.96 -23.96
C SER A 410 10.72 38.95 -24.89
N GLY A 411 9.51 39.29 -25.34
CA GLY A 411 8.74 38.49 -26.30
C GLY A 411 7.32 38.23 -25.82
N PHE A 412 6.64 37.30 -26.48
CA PHE A 412 5.27 36.91 -26.14
C PHE A 412 5.21 36.26 -24.74
N GLY A 413 6.16 35.39 -24.41
CA GLY A 413 6.29 34.76 -23.08
C GLY A 413 6.41 35.77 -21.94
N GLY A 414 7.18 36.86 -22.13
CA GLY A 414 7.27 37.99 -21.20
C GLY A 414 5.96 38.74 -20.95
N ASN A 415 5.06 38.77 -21.93
CA ASN A 415 3.72 39.31 -21.73
C ASN A 415 2.86 38.36 -20.88
N LEU A 416 2.90 37.06 -21.22
CA LEU A 416 2.18 36.03 -20.46
C LEU A 416 2.62 35.96 -19.00
N TYR A 417 3.93 36.06 -18.71
CA TYR A 417 4.45 36.10 -17.35
C TYR A 417 3.87 37.29 -16.56
N ARG A 418 3.93 38.50 -17.13
CA ARG A 418 3.38 39.71 -16.49
C ARG A 418 1.88 39.60 -16.26
N GLN A 419 1.15 38.98 -17.18
CA GLN A 419 -0.29 38.74 -17.05
C GLN A 419 -0.58 37.77 -15.90
N ALA A 420 0.09 36.62 -15.86
CA ALA A 420 -0.05 35.63 -14.78
C ALA A 420 0.28 36.26 -13.42
N LYS A 421 1.43 36.95 -13.34
CA LYS A 421 1.91 37.61 -12.13
C LYS A 421 0.93 38.64 -11.59
N ARG A 422 0.34 39.48 -12.46
CA ARG A 422 -0.68 40.47 -12.07
C ARG A 422 -1.89 39.84 -11.38
N TYR A 423 -2.45 38.77 -11.93
CA TYR A 423 -3.61 38.11 -11.32
C TYR A 423 -3.25 37.40 -10.01
N ILE A 424 -2.09 36.74 -9.97
CA ILE A 424 -1.57 36.11 -8.76
C ILE A 424 -1.41 37.16 -7.64
N ASP A 425 -0.80 38.31 -7.93
CA ASP A 425 -0.59 39.35 -6.92
C ASP A 425 -1.94 39.93 -6.43
N ILE A 426 -2.90 40.19 -7.33
CA ILE A 426 -4.26 40.64 -6.96
C ILE A 426 -4.95 39.65 -6.01
N PHE A 427 -4.91 38.35 -6.30
CA PHE A 427 -5.59 37.36 -5.47
C PHE A 427 -4.84 37.06 -4.18
N ARG A 428 -3.50 37.17 -4.19
CA ARG A 428 -2.68 37.05 -2.98
C ARG A 428 -2.93 38.21 -2.02
N GLU A 429 -3.02 39.44 -2.52
CA GLU A 429 -3.36 40.63 -1.71
C GLU A 429 -4.75 40.52 -1.04
N LYS A 430 -5.66 39.78 -1.67
CA LYS A 430 -7.01 39.49 -1.14
C LYS A 430 -7.05 38.25 -0.23
N ASP A 431 -5.92 37.61 0.02
CA ASP A 431 -5.81 36.37 0.79
C ASP A 431 -6.66 35.21 0.24
N LEU A 432 -6.88 35.18 -1.09
CA LEU A 432 -7.69 34.16 -1.77
C LEU A 432 -6.87 32.98 -2.30
N ILE A 433 -5.54 33.14 -2.36
CA ILE A 433 -4.61 32.11 -2.83
C ILE A 433 -3.38 32.01 -1.94
N GLU A 434 -2.79 30.83 -1.91
CA GLU A 434 -1.48 30.58 -1.33
C GLU A 434 -0.53 30.15 -2.45
N VAL A 435 0.64 30.79 -2.54
CA VAL A 435 1.56 30.62 -3.66
C VAL A 435 2.95 30.32 -3.15
N GLU A 436 3.54 29.24 -3.65
CA GLU A 436 4.93 28.87 -3.39
C GLU A 436 5.71 28.82 -4.72
N GLU A 437 6.93 29.33 -4.71
CA GLU A 437 7.83 29.33 -5.88
C GLU A 437 8.94 28.29 -5.68
N VAL A 438 9.17 27.51 -6.74
CA VAL A 438 9.97 26.30 -6.75
C VAL A 438 10.96 26.41 -7.90
N GLU A 439 12.26 26.51 -7.63
CA GLU A 439 13.28 26.52 -8.68
C GLU A 439 13.68 25.10 -9.07
N ILE A 440 13.63 24.77 -10.37
CA ILE A 440 14.02 23.48 -10.93
C ILE A 440 14.40 23.57 -12.41
N GLU A 441 15.39 22.78 -12.84
CA GLU A 441 15.75 22.65 -14.26
C GLU A 441 14.58 22.08 -15.09
N ILE A 442 14.29 22.70 -16.23
CA ILE A 442 13.14 22.35 -17.08
C ILE A 442 13.14 20.89 -17.53
N ASN A 443 14.30 20.33 -17.87
CA ASN A 443 14.41 18.93 -18.32
C ASN A 443 14.12 17.96 -17.20
N LEU A 444 14.66 18.21 -16.00
CA LEU A 444 14.39 17.38 -14.82
C LEU A 444 12.91 17.44 -14.44
N PHE A 445 12.29 18.62 -14.52
CA PHE A 445 10.86 18.76 -14.26
C PHE A 445 10.03 18.02 -15.31
N LYS A 446 10.39 18.11 -16.59
CA LYS A 446 9.73 17.39 -17.67
C LYS A 446 9.78 15.87 -17.46
N GLU A 447 10.95 15.32 -17.13
CA GLU A 447 11.09 13.89 -16.85
C GLU A 447 10.28 13.47 -15.62
N TYR A 448 10.29 14.27 -14.54
CA TYR A 448 9.43 14.03 -13.39
C TYR A 448 7.94 13.99 -13.77
N LEU A 449 7.48 14.96 -14.57
CA LEU A 449 6.09 15.05 -14.98
C LEU A 449 5.68 13.89 -15.90
N LYS A 450 6.58 13.39 -16.76
CA LYS A 450 6.32 12.18 -17.57
C LYS A 450 6.06 10.96 -16.69
N ASP A 451 6.89 10.75 -15.67
CA ASP A 451 6.76 9.61 -14.76
C ASP A 451 5.52 9.69 -13.88
N ARG A 452 5.09 10.91 -13.52
CA ARG A 452 4.01 11.16 -12.56
C ARG A 452 2.65 11.41 -13.18
N SER A 453 2.58 11.85 -14.44
CA SER A 453 1.31 12.23 -15.06
C SER A 453 0.44 11.00 -15.30
N VAL A 454 -0.80 11.04 -14.83
CA VAL A 454 -1.79 9.96 -15.05
C VAL A 454 -2.18 9.86 -16.53
N SER A 455 -2.05 10.96 -17.28
CA SER A 455 -2.10 10.98 -18.75
C SER A 455 -0.88 11.71 -19.29
N SER A 456 0.02 10.98 -19.97
CA SER A 456 1.19 11.60 -20.56
C SER A 456 0.79 12.37 -21.81
N VAL A 457 0.56 13.68 -21.66
CA VAL A 457 0.42 14.60 -22.80
C VAL A 457 1.74 14.69 -23.59
N PHE A 458 2.86 14.28 -22.97
CA PHE A 458 4.18 14.24 -23.59
C PHE A 458 4.38 13.09 -24.59
N ASP A 459 3.56 12.03 -24.53
CA ASP A 459 3.64 10.87 -25.43
C ASP A 459 2.62 10.93 -26.58
N ARG A 460 1.97 12.08 -26.76
CA ARG A 460 1.00 12.32 -27.84
C ARG A 460 1.69 13.04 -29.00
N VAL A 461 1.83 12.35 -30.13
CA VAL A 461 2.29 12.97 -31.38
C VAL A 461 1.06 13.48 -32.12
N ILE A 462 1.00 14.78 -32.34
CA ILE A 462 0.01 15.39 -33.23
C ILE A 462 0.60 15.37 -34.63
N THR A 463 0.13 14.47 -35.50
CA THR A 463 0.51 14.50 -36.92
C THR A 463 -0.57 15.20 -37.73
N GLU A 464 -0.15 16.12 -38.60
CA GLU A 464 -1.06 16.66 -39.61
C GLU A 464 -1.28 15.58 -40.68
N SER A 465 -2.52 15.10 -40.78
CA SER A 465 -2.91 14.29 -41.92
C SER A 465 -2.78 15.11 -43.21
N PRO A 466 -2.41 14.52 -44.35
CA PRO A 466 -2.44 15.19 -45.65
C PRO A 466 -3.83 15.76 -46.03
N PHE A 467 -4.88 15.43 -45.29
CA PHE A 467 -6.24 15.98 -45.42
C PHE A 467 -6.57 17.11 -44.42
N GLY A 468 -5.57 17.66 -43.72
CA GLY A 468 -5.73 18.81 -42.80
C GLY A 468 -6.38 18.49 -41.45
N LYS A 469 -6.62 17.21 -41.14
CA LYS A 469 -7.06 16.78 -39.80
C LYS A 469 -5.87 16.33 -38.98
N SER A 470 -5.62 17.02 -37.87
CA SER A 470 -4.63 16.59 -36.88
C SER A 470 -5.09 15.26 -36.24
N VAL A 471 -4.28 14.21 -36.36
CA VAL A 471 -4.51 12.94 -35.65
C VAL A 471 -3.63 12.94 -34.41
N ILE A 472 -4.26 12.78 -33.24
CA ILE A 472 -3.55 12.56 -31.99
C ILE A 472 -3.18 11.08 -31.94
N ILE A 473 -1.89 10.79 -32.05
CA ILE A 473 -1.34 9.46 -31.92
C ILE A 473 -0.76 9.32 -30.52
N ASP A 474 -1.38 8.48 -29.69
CA ASP A 474 -0.81 8.08 -28.41
C ASP A 474 0.24 6.99 -28.65
N ILE A 475 1.52 7.32 -28.42
CA ILE A 475 2.63 6.39 -28.65
C ILE A 475 2.47 5.13 -27.77
N ASN A 476 2.00 5.28 -26.53
CA ASN A 476 1.80 4.15 -25.62
C ASN A 476 0.67 3.25 -26.11
N GLN A 477 -0.36 3.81 -26.74
CA GLN A 477 -1.41 3.02 -27.39
C GLN A 477 -0.85 2.25 -28.59
N ILE A 478 -0.06 2.88 -29.45
CA ILE A 478 0.59 2.19 -30.59
C ILE A 478 1.53 1.09 -30.11
N GLU A 479 2.34 1.34 -29.09
CA GLU A 479 3.25 0.33 -28.56
C GLU A 479 2.51 -0.84 -27.92
N ASN A 480 1.43 -0.58 -27.20
CA ASN A 480 0.56 -1.63 -26.66
C ASN A 480 -0.16 -2.41 -27.75
N GLU A 481 -0.68 -1.75 -28.80
CA GLU A 481 -1.29 -2.41 -29.94
C GLU A 481 -0.27 -3.23 -30.73
N ARG A 482 0.94 -2.70 -30.93
CA ARG A 482 2.06 -3.42 -31.55
C ARG A 482 2.46 -4.64 -30.73
N ARG A 483 2.54 -4.52 -29.40
CA ARG A 483 2.86 -5.62 -28.49
C ARG A 483 1.80 -6.71 -28.54
N LYS A 484 0.52 -6.34 -28.42
CA LYS A 484 -0.62 -7.26 -28.56
C LYS A 484 -0.65 -7.95 -29.92
N PHE A 485 -0.40 -7.21 -31.00
CA PHE A 485 -0.30 -7.77 -32.34
C PHE A 485 0.85 -8.80 -32.44
N GLN A 486 2.03 -8.46 -31.91
CA GLN A 486 3.16 -9.38 -31.87
C GLN A 486 2.88 -10.63 -31.04
N GLU A 487 2.25 -10.50 -29.87
CA GLU A 487 1.85 -11.63 -29.02
C GLU A 487 0.84 -12.54 -29.71
N ASN A 488 -0.18 -11.97 -30.36
CA ASN A 488 -1.18 -12.73 -31.10
C ASN A 488 -0.57 -13.49 -32.28
N VAL A 489 0.33 -12.84 -33.05
CA VAL A 489 1.03 -13.49 -34.17
C VAL A 489 1.94 -14.61 -33.69
N LYS A 490 2.63 -14.42 -32.56
CA LYS A 490 3.45 -15.47 -31.93
C LYS A 490 2.60 -16.67 -31.49
N GLY A 491 1.45 -16.41 -30.85
CA GLY A 491 0.50 -17.44 -30.45
C GLY A 491 0.05 -18.28 -31.64
N LEU A 492 -0.52 -17.64 -32.66
CA LEU A 492 -1.02 -18.32 -33.87
C LEU A 492 0.09 -19.07 -34.63
N LEU A 493 1.28 -18.49 -34.75
CA LEU A 493 2.41 -19.19 -35.36
C LEU A 493 2.79 -20.44 -34.57
N PHE A 494 2.76 -20.36 -33.24
CA PHE A 494 3.07 -21.50 -32.38
C PHE A 494 2.02 -22.61 -32.54
N GLU A 495 0.74 -22.29 -32.55
CA GLU A 495 -0.36 -23.22 -32.80
C GLU A 495 -0.21 -23.94 -34.15
N LEU A 496 0.11 -23.20 -35.22
CA LEU A 496 0.36 -23.76 -36.55
C LEU A 496 1.56 -24.74 -36.56
N MET A 497 2.63 -24.43 -35.82
CA MET A 497 3.77 -25.34 -35.69
C MET A 497 3.39 -26.63 -34.96
N VAL A 498 2.61 -26.53 -33.88
CA VAL A 498 2.11 -27.71 -33.15
C VAL A 498 1.19 -28.53 -34.05
N TYR A 499 0.27 -27.89 -34.78
CA TYR A 499 -0.61 -28.55 -35.74
C TYR A 499 0.16 -29.36 -36.77
N LYS A 500 1.17 -28.74 -37.41
CA LYS A 500 2.00 -29.43 -38.40
C LYS A 500 2.75 -30.60 -37.80
N TRP A 501 3.34 -30.41 -36.61
CA TRP A 501 4.03 -31.48 -35.90
C TRP A 501 3.10 -32.67 -35.58
N VAL A 502 1.85 -32.42 -35.17
CA VAL A 502 0.86 -33.48 -34.90
C VAL A 502 0.44 -34.18 -36.19
N GLN A 503 0.22 -33.44 -37.27
CA GLN A 503 -0.16 -33.97 -38.59
C GLN A 503 0.87 -34.98 -39.13
N GLU A 504 2.15 -34.73 -38.90
CA GLU A 504 3.26 -35.56 -39.40
C GLU A 504 3.55 -36.81 -38.58
N GLN A 505 2.90 -36.99 -37.42
CA GLN A 505 3.07 -38.23 -36.68
C GLN A 505 2.41 -39.43 -37.41
N GLU A 506 1.69 -39.25 -38.53
CA GLU A 506 1.09 -40.29 -39.39
C GLU A 506 0.20 -41.34 -38.66
N TYR A 507 -0.25 -41.04 -37.43
CA TYR A 507 -1.03 -41.96 -36.61
C TYR A 507 -2.46 -41.50 -36.28
N PHE A 508 -2.89 -40.35 -36.80
CA PHE A 508 -4.19 -39.75 -36.50
C PHE A 508 -5.13 -39.84 -37.71
N GLU A 509 -6.39 -40.17 -37.46
CA GLU A 509 -7.46 -40.21 -38.47
C GLU A 509 -7.84 -38.80 -38.92
N GLU A 510 -7.73 -37.84 -38.00
CA GLU A 510 -8.13 -36.46 -38.20
C GLU A 510 -7.24 -35.54 -37.38
N VAL A 511 -6.78 -34.45 -37.99
CA VAL A 511 -6.07 -33.36 -37.30
C VAL A 511 -6.60 -32.03 -37.83
N LYS A 512 -7.03 -31.15 -36.92
CA LYS A 512 -7.59 -29.83 -37.23
C LYS A 512 -6.85 -28.76 -36.43
N HIS A 513 -6.63 -27.61 -37.06
CA HIS A 513 -6.12 -26.40 -36.43
C HIS A 513 -7.28 -25.42 -36.23
N ASN A 514 -7.32 -24.74 -35.08
CA ASN A 514 -8.38 -23.79 -34.75
C ASN A 514 -9.78 -24.41 -34.94
N TYR A 515 -9.99 -25.55 -34.27
CA TYR A 515 -11.24 -26.28 -34.35
C TYR A 515 -12.28 -25.63 -33.43
N ILE A 516 -13.36 -25.11 -34.01
CA ILE A 516 -14.44 -24.48 -33.25
C ILE A 516 -15.51 -25.52 -32.92
N ALA A 517 -15.73 -25.76 -31.63
CA ALA A 517 -16.81 -26.59 -31.12
C ALA A 517 -17.61 -25.77 -30.10
N ASP A 518 -18.94 -25.70 -30.24
CA ASP A 518 -19.85 -24.89 -29.39
C ASP A 518 -19.28 -23.51 -28.98
N LYS A 519 -18.77 -22.74 -29.96
CA LYS A 519 -18.16 -21.40 -29.79
C LYS A 519 -16.85 -21.36 -28.99
N GLU A 520 -16.30 -22.50 -28.57
CA GLU A 520 -14.97 -22.61 -28.00
C GLU A 520 -13.97 -23.02 -29.10
N GLU A 521 -12.86 -22.29 -29.18
CA GLU A 521 -11.77 -22.54 -30.13
C GLU A 521 -10.76 -23.52 -29.51
N ILE A 522 -10.45 -24.60 -30.21
CA ILE A 522 -9.44 -25.59 -29.81
C ILE A 522 -8.25 -25.44 -30.74
N ASP A 523 -7.10 -25.05 -30.17
CA ASP A 523 -5.91 -24.64 -30.91
C ASP A 523 -5.45 -25.75 -31.88
N VAL A 524 -5.28 -26.98 -31.36
CA VAL A 524 -5.11 -28.18 -32.19
C VAL A 524 -5.97 -29.32 -31.66
N PHE A 525 -6.72 -29.95 -32.56
CA PHE A 525 -7.52 -31.15 -32.31
C PHE A 525 -6.94 -32.31 -33.11
N SER A 526 -6.81 -33.49 -32.50
CA SER A 526 -6.59 -34.72 -33.26
C SER A 526 -7.38 -35.91 -32.74
N LYS A 527 -7.71 -36.85 -33.64
CA LYS A 527 -8.50 -38.05 -33.34
C LYS A 527 -7.78 -39.33 -33.76
N LYS A 528 -7.85 -40.37 -32.92
CA LYS A 528 -7.37 -41.72 -33.20
C LYS A 528 -8.26 -42.74 -32.50
N GLY A 529 -9.08 -43.48 -33.25
CA GLY A 529 -10.12 -44.35 -32.72
C GLY A 529 -11.05 -43.59 -31.77
N ASN A 530 -11.31 -44.17 -30.59
CA ASN A 530 -12.14 -43.54 -29.55
C ASN A 530 -11.37 -42.57 -28.64
N LYS A 531 -10.26 -41.99 -29.12
CA LYS A 531 -9.47 -41.01 -28.36
C LYS A 531 -9.37 -39.70 -29.14
N ILE A 532 -9.65 -38.61 -28.42
CA ILE A 532 -9.45 -37.25 -28.90
C ILE A 532 -8.35 -36.61 -28.07
N TYR A 533 -7.39 -36.00 -28.76
CA TYR A 533 -6.30 -35.25 -28.16
C TYR A 533 -6.57 -33.76 -28.39
N LEU A 534 -6.71 -33.04 -27.28
CA LEU A 534 -6.90 -31.60 -27.25
C LEU A 534 -5.55 -30.98 -26.91
N TYR A 535 -4.99 -30.16 -27.79
CA TYR A 535 -3.75 -29.44 -27.52
C TYR A 535 -4.07 -27.97 -27.27
N GLU A 536 -3.71 -27.49 -26.08
CA GLU A 536 -3.67 -26.07 -25.71
C GLU A 536 -2.23 -25.58 -25.86
N CYS A 537 -2.02 -24.54 -26.67
CA CYS A 537 -0.71 -24.02 -27.01
C CYS A 537 -0.47 -22.69 -26.30
N LYS A 538 0.62 -22.61 -25.53
CA LYS A 538 1.05 -21.35 -24.90
C LYS A 538 2.53 -21.10 -25.17
N VAL A 539 2.89 -19.89 -25.63
CA VAL A 539 4.31 -19.56 -25.83
C VAL A 539 5.07 -19.65 -24.49
N ALA A 540 4.50 -19.07 -23.43
CA ALA A 540 4.90 -19.22 -22.04
C ALA A 540 3.65 -19.32 -21.16
N VAL A 541 3.78 -19.88 -19.96
CA VAL A 541 2.72 -19.86 -18.94
C VAL A 541 3.25 -19.18 -17.69
N HIS A 542 2.78 -17.97 -17.43
CA HIS A 542 3.16 -17.21 -16.24
C HIS A 542 2.41 -17.70 -14.99
N LYS A 543 2.89 -17.33 -13.81
CA LYS A 543 2.38 -17.88 -12.53
C LYS A 543 0.90 -17.52 -12.31
N ASP A 544 0.52 -16.32 -12.69
CA ASP A 544 -0.82 -15.74 -12.65
C ASP A 544 -1.77 -16.32 -13.71
N GLU A 545 -1.25 -16.98 -14.75
CA GLU A 545 -2.05 -17.55 -15.85
C GLU A 545 -2.38 -19.03 -15.68
N ILE A 546 -1.84 -19.70 -14.66
CA ILE A 546 -2.00 -21.15 -14.45
C ILE A 546 -3.47 -21.53 -14.31
N ILE A 547 -4.21 -20.83 -13.45
CA ILE A 547 -5.64 -21.11 -13.20
C ILE A 547 -6.48 -20.77 -14.44
N LYS A 548 -6.14 -19.69 -15.15
CA LYS A 548 -6.81 -19.30 -16.39
C LYS A 548 -6.66 -20.37 -17.47
N THR A 549 -5.44 -20.87 -17.65
CA THR A 549 -5.12 -21.95 -18.60
C THR A 549 -5.84 -23.25 -18.23
N LEU A 550 -5.85 -23.62 -16.95
CA LEU A 550 -6.59 -24.79 -16.46
C LEU A 550 -8.09 -24.67 -16.79
N ASN A 551 -8.71 -23.53 -16.47
CA ASN A 551 -10.12 -23.29 -16.74
C ASN A 551 -10.45 -23.31 -18.24
N GLN A 552 -9.56 -22.77 -19.07
CA GLN A 552 -9.70 -22.81 -20.53
C GLN A 552 -9.70 -24.26 -21.04
N ILE A 553 -8.73 -25.08 -20.61
CA ILE A 553 -8.67 -26.50 -20.95
C ILE A 553 -9.94 -27.24 -20.47
N SER A 554 -10.40 -26.99 -19.25
CA SER A 554 -11.61 -27.62 -18.71
C SER A 554 -12.87 -27.30 -19.53
N ARG A 555 -13.06 -26.04 -19.95
CA ARG A 555 -14.20 -25.66 -20.82
C ARG A 555 -14.15 -26.39 -22.16
N LYS A 556 -12.98 -26.40 -22.80
CA LYS A 556 -12.78 -27.11 -24.08
C LYS A 556 -13.02 -28.63 -23.95
N ILE A 557 -12.63 -29.25 -22.83
CA ILE A 557 -12.93 -30.66 -22.55
C ILE A 557 -14.45 -30.91 -22.46
N LEU A 558 -15.19 -30.04 -21.76
CA LEU A 558 -16.65 -30.19 -21.60
C LEU A 558 -17.37 -30.12 -22.95
N VAL A 559 -16.98 -29.16 -23.79
CA VAL A 559 -17.51 -29.02 -25.15
C VAL A 559 -17.22 -30.28 -25.98
N LEU A 560 -15.98 -30.77 -25.98
CA LEU A 560 -15.63 -31.98 -26.72
C LEU A 560 -16.33 -33.24 -26.21
N ARG A 561 -16.59 -33.34 -24.91
CA ARG A 561 -17.38 -34.46 -24.35
C ARG A 561 -18.83 -34.42 -24.79
N SER A 562 -19.41 -33.22 -24.97
CA SER A 562 -20.76 -33.08 -25.48
C SER A 562 -20.85 -33.46 -26.96
N GLU A 563 -19.85 -33.08 -27.75
CA GLU A 563 -19.82 -33.37 -29.19
C GLU A 563 -19.42 -34.82 -29.50
N TYR A 564 -18.54 -35.41 -28.67
CA TYR A 564 -17.99 -36.75 -28.84
C TYR A 564 -18.15 -37.59 -27.57
N PRO A 565 -19.38 -37.97 -27.17
CA PRO A 565 -19.65 -38.64 -25.89
C PRO A 565 -18.97 -40.01 -25.75
N GLU A 566 -18.75 -40.70 -26.87
CA GLU A 566 -18.11 -42.03 -26.90
C GLU A 566 -16.58 -41.97 -26.91
N CYS A 567 -15.99 -40.76 -26.96
CA CYS A 567 -14.54 -40.58 -27.05
C CYS A 567 -13.92 -40.19 -25.69
N SER A 568 -12.77 -40.77 -25.40
CA SER A 568 -11.91 -40.34 -24.29
C SER A 568 -11.12 -39.10 -24.69
N ILE A 569 -11.30 -37.99 -23.95
CA ILE A 569 -10.59 -36.73 -24.19
C ILE A 569 -9.29 -36.71 -23.39
N ILE A 570 -8.15 -36.51 -24.07
CA ILE A 570 -6.81 -36.42 -23.50
C ILE A 570 -6.30 -34.99 -23.70
N PRO A 571 -6.36 -34.14 -22.66
CA PRO A 571 -5.84 -32.77 -22.75
C PRO A 571 -4.31 -32.77 -22.68
N ILE A 572 -3.70 -31.93 -23.53
CA ILE A 572 -2.26 -31.73 -23.65
C ILE A 572 -1.98 -30.23 -23.64
N LEU A 573 -1.19 -29.75 -22.69
CA LEU A 573 -0.63 -28.41 -22.71
C LEU A 573 0.73 -28.45 -23.41
N VAL A 574 0.88 -27.70 -24.49
CA VAL A 574 2.15 -27.56 -25.22
C VAL A 574 2.72 -26.17 -24.98
N THR A 575 3.97 -26.09 -24.52
CA THR A 575 4.63 -24.80 -24.31
C THR A 575 5.90 -24.64 -25.13
N TYR A 576 6.08 -23.45 -25.71
CA TYR A 576 7.28 -23.16 -26.51
C TYR A 576 8.53 -23.14 -25.62
N PHE A 577 8.46 -22.43 -24.50
CA PHE A 577 9.49 -22.42 -23.47
C PHE A 577 9.31 -23.54 -22.44
N PRO A 578 10.40 -24.04 -21.82
CA PRO A 578 10.32 -25.02 -20.73
C PRO A 578 9.53 -24.50 -19.54
N LEU A 579 8.78 -25.38 -18.87
CA LEU A 579 8.05 -25.06 -17.65
C LEU A 579 8.87 -25.48 -16.42
N PRO A 580 8.82 -24.71 -15.31
CA PRO A 580 9.35 -25.19 -14.03
C PRO A 580 8.66 -26.51 -13.62
N ALA A 581 9.43 -27.45 -13.06
CA ALA A 581 8.96 -28.79 -12.72
C ALA A 581 7.70 -28.80 -11.83
N GLU A 582 7.59 -27.85 -10.90
CA GLU A 582 6.40 -27.68 -10.04
C GLU A 582 5.13 -27.39 -10.85
N ARG A 583 5.23 -26.59 -11.92
CA ARG A 583 4.09 -26.24 -12.78
C ARG A 583 3.70 -27.41 -13.68
N THR A 584 4.69 -28.12 -14.21
CA THR A 584 4.46 -29.37 -14.97
C THR A 584 3.69 -30.37 -14.12
N LYS A 585 4.18 -30.63 -12.90
CA LYS A 585 3.53 -31.51 -11.93
C LYS A 585 2.10 -31.08 -11.59
N PHE A 586 1.86 -29.77 -11.41
CA PHE A 586 0.53 -29.23 -11.12
C PHE A 586 -0.52 -29.58 -12.19
N PHE A 587 -0.17 -29.50 -13.48
CA PHE A 587 -1.06 -29.85 -14.59
C PHE A 587 -1.22 -31.38 -14.73
N GLU A 588 -0.13 -32.13 -14.58
CA GLU A 588 -0.14 -33.59 -14.68
C GLU A 588 -0.97 -34.26 -13.58
N GLU A 589 -0.91 -33.77 -12.34
CA GLU A 589 -1.75 -34.24 -11.23
C GLU A 589 -3.25 -34.03 -11.50
N ARG A 590 -3.61 -33.16 -12.44
CA ARG A 590 -4.98 -32.88 -12.88
C ARG A 590 -5.34 -33.59 -14.19
N GLY A 591 -4.51 -34.52 -14.64
CA GLY A 591 -4.74 -35.33 -15.84
C GLY A 591 -4.44 -34.61 -17.15
N ILE A 592 -3.72 -33.48 -17.12
CA ILE A 592 -3.28 -32.74 -18.31
C ILE A 592 -1.84 -33.13 -18.61
N LYS A 593 -1.61 -33.73 -19.78
CA LYS A 593 -0.24 -34.03 -20.23
C LYS A 593 0.47 -32.74 -20.60
N VAL A 594 1.75 -32.63 -20.27
CA VAL A 594 2.54 -31.43 -20.59
C VAL A 594 3.63 -31.78 -21.58
N ILE A 595 3.73 -31.00 -22.66
CA ILE A 595 4.84 -31.01 -23.62
C ILE A 595 5.50 -29.64 -23.56
N ASP A 596 6.50 -29.49 -22.70
CA ASP A 596 7.22 -28.23 -22.55
C ASP A 596 8.51 -28.19 -23.38
N GLY A 597 9.09 -26.99 -23.52
CA GLY A 597 10.33 -26.81 -24.26
C GLY A 597 10.22 -27.23 -25.73
N PHE A 598 9.08 -26.96 -26.37
CA PHE A 598 8.82 -27.33 -27.75
C PHE A 598 9.82 -26.71 -28.73
N ASN A 599 10.48 -25.61 -28.36
CA ASN A 599 11.60 -25.03 -29.10
C ASN A 599 12.70 -26.07 -29.42
N LYS A 600 13.05 -26.95 -28.46
CA LYS A 600 14.03 -28.03 -28.69
C LYS A 600 13.53 -29.10 -29.66
N LYS A 601 12.21 -29.34 -29.70
CA LYS A 601 11.61 -30.28 -30.65
C LYS A 601 11.66 -29.73 -32.07
N ILE A 602 11.47 -28.41 -32.24
CA ILE A 602 11.62 -27.71 -33.52
C ILE A 602 13.06 -27.81 -34.02
N GLU A 603 14.04 -27.58 -33.16
CA GLU A 603 15.48 -27.63 -33.52
C GLU A 603 15.93 -29.01 -34.00
N ASN A 604 15.39 -30.07 -33.38
CA ASN A 604 15.77 -31.45 -33.67
C ASN A 604 14.89 -32.11 -34.74
N SER A 605 13.85 -31.42 -35.21
CA SER A 605 12.94 -31.97 -36.20
C SER A 605 13.52 -31.82 -37.60
N SER A 606 13.49 -32.90 -38.38
CA SER A 606 13.78 -32.86 -39.83
C SER A 606 12.77 -32.01 -40.61
N PHE A 607 11.65 -31.64 -39.99
CA PHE A 607 10.59 -30.82 -40.59
C PHE A 607 11.00 -29.37 -40.83
N PHE A 608 11.85 -28.80 -39.98
CA PHE A 608 12.27 -27.41 -40.09
C PHE A 608 13.67 -27.33 -40.68
N SER A 609 13.81 -26.71 -41.85
CA SER A 609 15.14 -26.36 -42.36
C SER A 609 15.86 -25.46 -41.35
N LYS A 610 17.20 -25.51 -41.31
CA LYS A 610 18.00 -24.68 -40.38
C LYS A 610 17.64 -23.19 -40.48
N ASP A 611 17.33 -22.70 -41.67
CA ASP A 611 16.91 -21.31 -41.89
C ASP A 611 15.55 -21.00 -41.28
N ARG A 612 14.59 -21.94 -41.35
CA ARG A 612 13.27 -21.80 -40.71
C ARG A 612 13.37 -21.86 -39.19
N VAL A 613 14.20 -22.74 -38.62
CA VAL A 613 14.48 -22.77 -37.18
C VAL A 613 15.05 -21.44 -36.70
N LYS A 614 16.02 -20.88 -37.45
CA LYS A 614 16.62 -19.58 -37.14
C LYS A 614 15.59 -18.45 -37.15
N LEU A 615 14.71 -18.41 -38.16
CA LEU A 615 13.63 -17.42 -38.25
C LEU A 615 12.63 -17.54 -37.10
N VAL A 616 12.21 -18.76 -36.76
CA VAL A 616 11.31 -19.03 -35.63
C VAL A 616 11.94 -18.53 -34.33
N LYS A 617 13.22 -18.84 -34.07
CA LYS A 617 13.93 -18.31 -32.89
C LYS A 617 13.95 -16.79 -32.86
N GLN A 618 14.25 -16.13 -33.97
CA GLN A 618 14.23 -14.67 -34.03
C GLN A 618 12.85 -14.09 -33.69
N ILE A 619 11.76 -14.72 -34.14
CA ILE A 619 10.40 -14.29 -33.82
C ILE A 619 10.09 -14.46 -32.33
N PHE A 620 10.40 -15.62 -31.73
CA PHE A 620 10.05 -15.89 -30.33
C PHE A 620 11.02 -15.28 -29.30
N GLU A 621 12.31 -15.11 -29.64
CA GLU A 621 13.37 -14.70 -28.71
C GLU A 621 13.72 -13.21 -28.77
N SER A 622 13.26 -12.45 -29.77
CA SER A 622 13.59 -11.02 -29.99
C SER A 622 13.14 -10.06 -28.90
N GLN A 623 12.39 -10.50 -27.89
CA GLN A 623 11.91 -9.66 -26.77
C GLN A 623 12.57 -9.98 -25.41
N ASN A 624 13.33 -11.08 -25.30
CA ASN A 624 14.04 -11.43 -24.06
C ASN A 624 15.31 -10.57 -23.84
N ALA A 625 15.72 -9.78 -24.84
CA ALA A 625 16.86 -8.87 -24.72
C ALA A 625 16.52 -7.61 -23.89
N ASP A 626 15.29 -7.11 -23.98
CA ASP A 626 14.86 -5.89 -23.27
C ASP A 626 14.39 -6.18 -21.83
N THR A 627 13.86 -7.37 -21.55
CA THR A 627 13.38 -7.77 -20.21
C THR A 627 14.47 -8.26 -19.26
N LYS A 628 15.69 -8.53 -19.76
CA LYS A 628 16.83 -8.91 -18.91
C LYS A 628 17.40 -7.73 -18.10
N LEU A 629 17.04 -6.49 -18.42
CA LEU A 629 17.44 -5.31 -17.67
C LEU A 629 16.58 -5.05 -16.41
N ASP A 630 15.37 -5.62 -16.34
CA ASP A 630 14.42 -5.39 -15.23
C ASP A 630 14.33 -6.53 -14.20
N CYS A 631 15.02 -7.65 -14.43
CA CYS A 631 15.00 -8.79 -13.50
C CYS A 631 16.23 -8.88 -12.58
N ASP A 632 17.25 -8.04 -12.82
CA ASP A 632 18.48 -7.94 -11.99
C ASP A 632 18.53 -6.63 -11.17
N ALA A 633 17.41 -5.92 -11.03
CA ALA A 633 17.19 -4.79 -10.10
C ALA A 633 16.10 -5.17 -9.09
#